data_AF-A0A1H1DTS1-F1
#
_entry.id   AF-A0A1H1DTS1-F1
#
_cell.length_a   1.000
_cell.length_b   1.000
_cell.length_c   1.000
_cell.angle_alpha   90.00
_cell.angle_beta   90.00
_cell.angle_gamma   90.00
#
_symmetry.space_group_name_H-M   'P 1'
#
loop_
_entity.id
_entity.type
_entity.pdbx_description
1 polymer ?
#
loop_
_entity_poly.entity_id
_entity_poly.type
_entity_poly.pdbx_seq_one_letter_code
_entity_poly.pdbx_strand_id
1 'polypeptide(L)'
;MRFDHAQWGYSVPMKWLPGGWQRADRGNAEGSTAPYRTLAQQETVVERRKVAPGHDAEPPGTRAGDRGGPPSATRVEPMNEQQPGRSSRGAALLGEHARDVDVSAAAFRNLLVGGGISGFLTVLCAAALAGSGSGFWLWFWQIVFGVCFVWFIAASRGSLSGRGFLLDSRGLYPRTNGEVFAVPWEEVTAVGIGALRPVENRRLVHPERRRALELFPADPLFPERHPELERWRVEEPPPMQGLSGVRYRFHLPALSRLPKQLERGVQSAAPRAWVGQYRRRLPSPQG
;
A
#
# COMPACT_ATOMS: atom_id res chain seq x y z
N MET A 1 -15.14 -38.91 -44.18
CA MET A 1 -15.16 -39.14 -42.72
C MET A 1 -14.39 -38.00 -42.06
N ARG A 2 -15.05 -37.22 -41.21
CA ARG A 2 -14.52 -36.03 -40.49
C ARG A 2 -14.14 -36.47 -39.07
N PHE A 3 -12.99 -36.03 -38.57
CA PHE A 3 -12.62 -36.10 -37.16
C PHE A 3 -12.59 -34.70 -36.58
N ASP A 4 -13.45 -34.44 -35.59
CA ASP A 4 -13.41 -33.25 -34.74
C ASP A 4 -12.69 -33.59 -33.42
N HIS A 5 -11.66 -32.83 -33.07
CA HIS A 5 -11.02 -32.85 -31.76
C HIS A 5 -11.34 -31.54 -31.02
N ALA A 6 -12.31 -31.58 -30.11
CA ALA A 6 -12.55 -30.53 -29.13
C ALA A 6 -11.81 -30.87 -27.83
N GLN A 7 -10.72 -30.14 -27.54
CA GLN A 7 -10.07 -30.13 -26.24
C GLN A 7 -10.91 -29.31 -25.25
N TRP A 8 -11.47 -29.97 -24.24
CA TRP A 8 -12.06 -29.31 -23.07
C TRP A 8 -10.98 -29.10 -22.01
N GLY A 9 -10.71 -27.84 -21.69
CA GLY A 9 -9.81 -27.46 -20.59
C GLY A 9 -10.50 -27.58 -19.24
N TYR A 10 -9.92 -28.36 -18.32
CA TYR A 10 -10.36 -28.45 -16.93
C TYR A 10 -9.70 -27.35 -16.10
N SER A 11 -10.48 -26.48 -15.46
CA SER A 11 -10.00 -25.52 -14.46
C SER A 11 -10.00 -26.13 -13.05
N VAL A 12 -8.85 -26.16 -12.38
CA VAL A 12 -8.72 -26.69 -11.00
C VAL A 12 -9.06 -25.59 -9.99
N PRO A 13 -9.95 -25.84 -8.99
CA PRO A 13 -10.32 -24.83 -8.02
C PRO A 13 -9.21 -24.57 -6.99
N MET A 14 -9.11 -23.31 -6.57
CA MET A 14 -8.17 -22.84 -5.54
C MET A 14 -8.91 -22.42 -4.27
N LYS A 15 -8.36 -22.74 -3.11
CA LYS A 15 -8.82 -22.33 -1.78
C LYS A 15 -7.88 -21.27 -1.22
N TRP A 16 -8.48 -20.34 -0.48
CA TRP A 16 -7.78 -19.25 0.17
C TRP A 16 -7.27 -19.66 1.56
N LEU A 17 -5.98 -19.44 1.83
CA LEU A 17 -5.35 -19.56 3.15
C LEU A 17 -4.69 -18.23 3.54
N PRO A 18 -4.39 -17.99 4.83
CA PRO A 18 -3.68 -16.78 5.28
C PRO A 18 -2.28 -16.73 4.63
N GLY A 19 -2.15 -16.06 3.48
CA GLY A 19 -0.92 -16.02 2.68
C GLY A 19 -1.12 -16.13 1.17
N GLY A 20 -2.29 -16.52 0.66
CA GLY A 20 -2.54 -16.60 -0.79
C GLY A 20 -3.39 -17.79 -1.23
N TRP A 21 -3.53 -17.96 -2.55
CA TRP A 21 -4.27 -19.07 -3.16
C TRP A 21 -3.43 -20.37 -3.21
N GLN A 22 -4.00 -21.49 -2.78
CA GLN A 22 -3.46 -22.85 -2.95
C GLN A 22 -4.54 -23.78 -3.57
N ARG A 23 -4.16 -24.81 -4.34
CA ARG A 23 -5.10 -25.75 -4.99
C ARG A 23 -5.89 -26.57 -3.97
N ALA A 24 -7.17 -26.77 -4.23
CA ALA A 24 -8.12 -27.34 -3.28
C ALA A 24 -8.71 -28.67 -3.75
N ASP A 25 -7.98 -29.77 -3.58
CA ASP A 25 -8.54 -31.12 -3.74
C ASP A 25 -8.86 -31.74 -2.37
N ARG A 26 -10.14 -31.67 -1.98
CA ARG A 26 -10.91 -32.78 -1.36
C ARG A 26 -12.30 -32.30 -0.92
N GLY A 27 -13.33 -32.97 -1.46
CA GLY A 27 -14.52 -33.33 -0.69
C GLY A 27 -15.78 -32.50 -0.90
N ASN A 28 -16.61 -32.99 -1.82
CA ASN A 28 -18.08 -33.02 -1.87
C ASN A 28 -18.93 -31.75 -1.75
N ALA A 29 -19.83 -31.67 -2.73
CA ALA A 29 -20.87 -30.69 -3.01
C ALA A 29 -22.10 -30.82 -2.11
N GLU A 30 -22.89 -29.74 -1.99
CA GLU A 30 -24.29 -29.67 -2.45
C GLU A 30 -25.05 -28.42 -1.94
N GLY A 31 -25.97 -27.90 -2.77
CA GLY A 31 -27.13 -27.03 -2.43
C GLY A 31 -26.86 -25.50 -2.44
N SER A 32 -27.26 -24.69 -3.44
CA SER A 32 -28.61 -24.31 -3.94
C SER A 32 -29.50 -23.69 -2.84
N THR A 33 -29.84 -22.39 -2.80
CA THR A 33 -30.87 -21.67 -3.60
C THR A 33 -30.94 -20.20 -3.09
N ALA A 34 -30.94 -19.18 -3.95
CA ALA A 34 -32.08 -18.31 -4.36
C ALA A 34 -32.33 -17.03 -3.49
N PRO A 35 -32.94 -15.95 -4.04
CA PRO A 35 -32.57 -14.54 -3.76
C PRO A 35 -33.69 -13.67 -3.15
N TYR A 36 -33.37 -12.48 -2.59
CA TYR A 36 -34.34 -11.36 -2.60
C TYR A 36 -33.76 -9.92 -2.38
N ARG A 37 -34.59 -8.96 -2.83
CA ARG A 37 -34.56 -7.48 -3.00
C ARG A 37 -33.76 -6.62 -2.00
N THR A 38 -33.02 -5.61 -2.46
CA THR A 38 -33.38 -4.22 -2.89
C THR A 38 -33.86 -3.33 -1.75
N LEU A 39 -33.11 -2.26 -1.42
CA LEU A 39 -33.67 -0.96 -1.05
C LEU A 39 -32.65 0.20 -1.12
N ALA A 40 -33.22 1.29 -1.63
CA ALA A 40 -32.90 2.71 -1.73
C ALA A 40 -31.53 3.30 -1.31
N GLN A 41 -31.11 4.16 -2.22
CA GLN A 41 -29.99 5.08 -2.30
C GLN A 41 -30.36 6.41 -1.61
N GLN A 42 -29.47 6.97 -0.79
CA GLN A 42 -29.50 8.38 -0.42
C GLN A 42 -28.14 9.02 -0.67
N GLU A 43 -28.13 9.93 -1.64
CA GLU A 43 -27.06 10.88 -1.90
C GLU A 43 -27.09 11.99 -0.86
N THR A 44 -25.93 12.38 -0.34
CA THR A 44 -25.76 13.68 0.31
C THR A 44 -24.52 14.36 -0.28
N VAL A 45 -24.81 15.42 -1.03
CA VAL A 45 -23.89 16.42 -1.56
C VAL A 45 -23.48 17.32 -0.40
N VAL A 46 -22.18 17.52 -0.17
CA VAL A 46 -21.68 18.52 0.77
C VAL A 46 -20.89 19.59 0.01
N GLU A 47 -21.48 20.77 0.06
CA GLU A 47 -21.06 22.06 -0.47
C GLU A 47 -19.79 22.58 0.23
N ARG A 48 -18.87 23.17 -0.54
CA ARG A 48 -17.54 23.58 -0.10
C ARG A 48 -17.48 25.11 0.01
N ARG A 49 -17.45 25.62 1.25
CA ARG A 49 -17.29 27.05 1.56
C ARG A 49 -15.88 27.54 1.22
N LYS A 50 -15.79 28.64 0.48
CA LYS A 50 -14.57 29.41 0.17
C LYS A 50 -14.14 30.25 1.38
N VAL A 51 -12.84 30.31 1.66
CA VAL A 51 -12.20 31.27 2.58
C VAL A 51 -11.08 31.98 1.81
N ALA A 52 -11.04 33.31 1.91
CA ALA A 52 -10.09 34.19 1.23
C ALA A 52 -8.76 34.32 2.02
N PRO A 53 -7.64 34.70 1.37
CA PRO A 53 -6.35 34.89 2.03
C PRO A 53 -6.16 36.32 2.54
N GLY A 54 -5.59 36.45 3.74
CA GLY A 54 -5.18 37.72 4.35
C GLY A 54 -3.64 37.87 4.37
N HIS A 55 -3.24 39.15 4.41
CA HIS A 55 -1.91 39.74 4.19
C HIS A 55 -0.81 39.45 5.23
N ASP A 56 0.42 39.49 4.70
CA ASP A 56 1.67 40.15 5.15
C ASP A 56 2.17 40.02 6.60
N ALA A 57 3.37 39.46 6.75
CA ALA A 57 4.35 39.87 7.77
C ALA A 57 5.78 39.46 7.35
N GLU A 58 6.65 40.46 7.25
CA GLU A 58 8.11 40.36 7.09
C GLU A 58 8.82 39.82 8.34
N PRO A 59 10.05 39.28 8.21
CA PRO A 59 10.82 38.71 9.32
C PRO A 59 11.85 39.72 9.90
N PRO A 60 12.20 39.63 11.20
CA PRO A 60 13.41 40.26 11.70
C PRO A 60 14.60 39.29 11.65
N GLY A 61 15.70 39.77 11.07
CA GLY A 61 17.02 39.13 11.15
C GLY A 61 17.73 39.42 12.46
N THR A 62 18.62 38.53 12.88
CA THR A 62 19.70 38.85 13.83
C THR A 62 20.94 37.99 13.58
N ARG A 63 22.08 38.66 13.74
CA ARG A 63 23.48 38.31 13.43
C ARG A 63 24.11 37.23 14.32
N ALA A 64 25.00 36.47 13.68
CA ALA A 64 26.40 36.14 14.02
C ALA A 64 26.85 35.75 15.45
N GLY A 65 27.53 34.61 15.52
CA GLY A 65 28.46 34.16 16.58
C GLY A 65 28.72 32.65 16.42
N ASP A 66 29.75 32.21 15.70
CA ASP A 66 31.15 31.97 16.14
C ASP A 66 31.39 30.54 16.68
N ARG A 67 32.46 29.92 16.15
CA ARG A 67 33.23 28.73 16.57
C ARG A 67 32.61 27.32 16.60
N GLY A 68 33.25 26.44 15.82
CA GLY A 68 33.34 25.00 16.09
C GLY A 68 33.60 24.16 14.84
N GLY A 69 34.86 24.01 14.43
CA GLY A 69 35.26 23.17 13.30
C GLY A 69 35.02 21.67 13.53
N PRO A 70 34.98 20.86 12.45
CA PRO A 70 34.60 19.45 12.51
C PRO A 70 35.73 18.55 13.04
N PRO A 71 35.43 17.53 13.87
CA PRO A 71 36.38 16.44 14.09
C PRO A 71 36.50 15.57 12.84
N SER A 72 37.76 15.18 12.59
CA SER A 72 38.28 14.46 11.44
C SER A 72 37.53 13.18 11.07
N ALA A 73 37.49 12.94 9.76
CA ALA A 73 37.00 11.73 9.12
C ALA A 73 37.71 10.47 9.64
N THR A 74 36.92 9.53 10.16
CA THR A 74 37.34 8.14 10.31
C THR A 74 37.51 7.54 8.92
N ARG A 75 38.77 7.51 8.47
CA ARG A 75 39.22 6.82 7.26
C ARG A 75 39.04 5.32 7.47
N VAL A 76 37.89 4.79 7.06
CA VAL A 76 37.67 3.35 6.90
C VAL A 76 38.36 2.93 5.60
N GLU A 77 39.40 2.11 5.69
CA GLU A 77 39.99 1.46 4.54
C GLU A 77 38.94 0.59 3.83
N PRO A 78 38.75 0.71 2.51
CA PRO A 78 38.01 -0.29 1.76
C PRO A 78 38.90 -1.53 1.66
N MET A 79 38.58 -2.55 2.46
CA MET A 79 39.11 -3.90 2.30
C MET A 79 38.67 -4.42 0.93
N ASN A 80 39.65 -4.44 0.04
CA ASN A 80 39.54 -4.85 -1.35
C ASN A 80 39.59 -6.39 -1.38
N GLU A 81 38.43 -7.05 -1.30
CA GLU A 81 38.30 -8.47 -1.61
C GLU A 81 37.53 -8.62 -2.92
N GLN A 82 38.30 -8.58 -4.02
CA GLN A 82 37.86 -8.82 -5.38
C GLN A 82 37.39 -10.27 -5.52
N GLN A 83 36.08 -10.47 -5.53
CA GLN A 83 35.45 -11.70 -6.00
C GLN A 83 34.95 -11.47 -7.44
N PRO A 84 35.61 -12.02 -8.47
CA PRO A 84 35.20 -11.82 -9.85
C PRO A 84 34.03 -12.76 -10.18
N GLY A 85 32.86 -12.20 -10.52
CA GLY A 85 31.79 -12.98 -11.15
C GLY A 85 30.35 -12.71 -10.70
N ARG A 86 30.11 -11.90 -9.67
CA ARG A 86 28.78 -11.32 -9.42
C ARG A 86 28.80 -9.88 -9.90
N SER A 87 28.15 -9.64 -11.02
CA SER A 87 27.75 -8.29 -11.43
C SER A 87 27.04 -7.64 -10.25
N SER A 88 27.77 -6.79 -9.51
CA SER A 88 27.20 -5.86 -8.55
C SER A 88 26.23 -4.98 -9.32
N ARG A 89 24.98 -5.44 -9.40
CA ARG A 89 23.82 -4.68 -9.86
C ARG A 89 23.85 -3.43 -8.99
N GLY A 90 24.36 -2.35 -9.57
CA GLY A 90 24.86 -1.20 -8.81
C GLY A 90 23.83 -0.82 -7.76
N ALA A 91 24.26 -0.67 -6.51
CA ALA A 91 23.45 -0.02 -5.50
C ALA A 91 22.96 1.27 -6.16
N ALA A 92 21.68 1.30 -6.54
CA ALA A 92 21.15 2.37 -7.35
C ALA A 92 21.32 3.62 -6.51
N LEU A 93 22.34 4.42 -6.83
CA LEU A 93 22.57 5.71 -6.20
C LEU A 93 21.33 6.52 -6.50
N LEU A 94 20.43 6.57 -5.51
CA LEU A 94 19.23 7.38 -5.54
C LEU A 94 19.68 8.80 -5.87
N GLY A 95 19.06 9.41 -6.88
CA GLY A 95 19.34 10.79 -7.22
C GLY A 95 19.02 11.72 -6.05
N GLU A 96 19.60 12.92 -6.08
CA GLU A 96 19.36 14.00 -5.11
C GLU A 96 17.86 14.36 -4.97
N HIS A 97 17.05 13.97 -5.96
CA HIS A 97 15.61 14.22 -6.01
C HIS A 97 14.76 12.99 -5.69
N ALA A 98 15.36 11.92 -5.13
CA ALA A 98 14.62 10.74 -4.71
C ALA A 98 13.61 11.09 -3.61
N ARG A 99 12.34 10.79 -3.88
CA ARG A 99 11.24 10.94 -2.92
C ARG A 99 10.91 9.59 -2.31
N ASP A 100 11.12 9.46 -1.01
CA ASP A 100 10.62 8.31 -0.24
C ASP A 100 9.16 8.52 0.14
N VAL A 101 8.31 7.62 -0.33
CA VAL A 101 6.90 7.52 0.06
C VAL A 101 6.75 6.29 0.96
N ASP A 102 6.94 6.52 2.26
CA ASP A 102 6.85 5.49 3.27
C ASP A 102 5.38 5.15 3.59
N VAL A 103 4.98 3.92 3.26
CA VAL A 103 3.63 3.40 3.53
C VAL A 103 3.47 3.03 4.99
N SER A 104 4.53 2.44 5.58
CA SER A 104 4.58 2.03 6.98
C SER A 104 4.47 3.21 7.95
N ALA A 105 5.15 4.33 7.69
CA ALA A 105 5.15 5.49 8.58
C ALA A 105 3.75 6.10 8.74
N ALA A 106 2.97 6.16 7.66
CA ALA A 106 1.61 6.70 7.70
C ALA A 106 0.65 5.81 8.49
N ALA A 107 0.75 4.49 8.34
CA ALA A 107 -0.04 3.52 9.10
C ALA A 107 0.38 3.50 10.58
N PHE A 108 1.70 3.51 10.84
CA PHE A 108 2.27 3.54 12.18
C PHE A 108 1.81 4.76 12.97
N ARG A 109 1.79 5.96 12.36
CA ARG A 109 1.29 7.17 13.05
C ARG A 109 -0.15 7.02 13.53
N ASN A 110 -1.04 6.45 12.71
CA ASN A 110 -2.43 6.24 13.12
C ASN A 110 -2.54 5.18 14.23
N LEU A 111 -1.73 4.12 14.16
CA LEU A 111 -1.66 3.11 15.21
C LEU A 111 -1.10 3.69 16.53
N LEU A 112 -0.11 4.57 16.46
CA LEU A 112 0.49 5.22 17.62
C LEU A 112 -0.51 6.16 18.31
N VAL A 113 -1.27 6.95 17.54
CA VAL A 113 -2.32 7.81 18.10
C VAL A 113 -3.44 6.98 18.73
N GLY A 114 -3.94 5.96 18.03
CA GLY A 114 -5.00 5.09 18.57
C GLY A 114 -4.56 4.28 19.79
N GLY A 115 -3.35 3.71 19.74
CA GLY A 115 -2.71 3.02 20.85
C GLY A 115 -2.44 3.95 22.02
N GLY A 116 -1.93 5.16 21.78
CA GLY A 116 -1.68 6.16 22.83
C GLY A 116 -2.95 6.56 23.57
N ILE A 117 -4.03 6.86 22.83
CA ILE A 117 -5.32 7.23 23.43
C ILE A 117 -5.91 6.07 24.23
N SER A 118 -5.94 4.86 23.66
CA SER A 118 -6.49 3.68 24.36
C SER A 118 -5.67 3.30 25.59
N GLY A 119 -4.34 3.32 25.51
CA GLY A 119 -3.46 3.09 26.65
C GLY A 119 -3.65 4.12 27.76
N PHE A 120 -3.71 5.41 27.40
CA PHE A 120 -3.96 6.49 28.35
C PHE A 120 -5.31 6.35 29.08
N LEU A 121 -6.39 6.07 28.34
CA LEU A 121 -7.71 5.85 28.93
C LEU A 121 -7.74 4.61 29.85
N THR A 122 -7.00 3.56 29.50
CA THR A 122 -6.86 2.37 30.36
C THR A 122 -6.23 2.74 31.71
N VAL A 123 -5.17 3.56 31.70
CA VAL A 123 -4.49 4.03 32.91
C VAL A 123 -5.39 4.97 33.73
N LEU A 124 -6.13 5.86 33.08
CA LEU A 124 -7.08 6.74 33.78
C LEU A 124 -8.19 5.96 34.47
N CYS A 125 -8.77 4.94 33.81
CA CYS A 125 -9.77 4.07 34.45
C CYS A 125 -9.18 3.32 35.65
N ALA A 126 -7.94 2.82 35.55
CA ALA A 126 -7.27 2.15 36.66
C ALA A 126 -7.03 3.08 37.85
N ALA A 127 -6.58 4.32 37.59
CA ALA A 127 -6.38 5.33 38.62
C ALA A 127 -7.69 5.74 39.31
N ALA A 128 -8.77 5.91 38.53
CA ALA A 128 -10.10 6.20 39.08
C ALA A 128 -10.60 5.07 39.99
N LEU A 129 -10.47 3.81 39.57
CA LEU A 129 -10.84 2.64 40.37
C LEU A 129 -10.09 2.55 41.70
N ALA A 130 -8.82 2.98 41.73
CA ALA A 130 -8.02 3.02 42.95
C ALA A 130 -8.51 4.08 43.95
N GLY A 131 -9.09 5.20 43.47
CA GLY A 131 -9.50 6.33 44.31
C GLY A 131 -10.98 6.33 44.73
N SER A 132 -11.89 5.86 43.87
CA SER A 132 -13.34 5.98 44.11
C SER A 132 -14.02 4.69 44.58
N GLY A 133 -13.29 3.58 44.71
CA GLY A 133 -13.87 2.25 44.94
C GLY A 133 -14.45 1.59 43.68
N SER A 134 -14.90 0.34 43.79
CA SER A 134 -15.23 -0.54 42.65
C SER A 134 -16.51 -0.15 41.91
N GLY A 135 -16.40 0.81 40.98
CA GLY A 135 -17.43 1.06 39.99
C GLY A 135 -17.37 0.03 38.86
N PHE A 136 -18.37 -0.86 38.76
CA PHE A 136 -18.47 -1.86 37.69
C PHE A 136 -18.24 -1.24 36.29
N TRP A 137 -18.77 -0.04 36.07
CA TRP A 137 -18.65 0.68 34.79
C TRP A 137 -17.21 1.07 34.45
N LEU A 138 -16.43 1.52 35.43
CA LEU A 138 -15.02 1.89 35.23
C LEU A 138 -14.17 0.66 34.92
N TRP A 139 -14.45 -0.47 35.58
CA TRP A 139 -13.78 -1.74 35.30
C TRP A 139 -14.08 -2.25 33.88
N PHE A 140 -15.34 -2.18 33.46
CA PHE A 140 -15.73 -2.54 32.09
C PHE A 140 -14.98 -1.71 31.05
N TRP A 141 -14.95 -0.39 31.20
CA TRP A 141 -14.22 0.50 30.28
C TRP A 141 -12.71 0.28 30.31
N GLN A 142 -12.13 0.00 31.47
CA GLN A 142 -10.71 -0.35 31.58
C GLN A 142 -10.39 -1.57 30.70
N ILE A 143 -11.21 -2.62 30.74
CA ILE A 143 -11.00 -3.81 29.91
C ILE A 143 -11.16 -3.49 28.44
N VAL A 144 -12.20 -2.74 28.06
CA VAL A 144 -12.42 -2.35 26.65
C VAL A 144 -11.22 -1.59 26.12
N PHE A 145 -10.74 -0.57 26.84
CA PHE A 145 -9.57 0.21 26.42
C PHE A 145 -8.29 -0.63 26.44
N GLY A 146 -8.12 -1.50 27.42
CA GLY A 146 -6.97 -2.40 27.52
C GLY A 146 -6.91 -3.38 26.34
N VAL A 147 -8.04 -3.99 25.96
CA VAL A 147 -8.15 -4.86 24.79
C VAL A 147 -7.86 -4.09 23.51
N CYS A 148 -8.42 -2.88 23.35
CA CYS A 148 -8.10 -2.02 22.21
C CYS A 148 -6.60 -1.68 22.15
N PHE A 149 -5.98 -1.36 23.28
CA PHE A 149 -4.56 -1.04 23.37
C PHE A 149 -3.68 -2.23 22.97
N VAL A 150 -3.96 -3.42 23.52
CA VAL A 150 -3.24 -4.66 23.15
C VAL A 150 -3.43 -4.97 21.66
N TRP A 151 -4.63 -4.77 21.12
CA TRP A 151 -4.88 -4.92 19.69
C TRP A 151 -4.03 -3.95 18.84
N PHE A 152 -3.90 -2.67 19.24
CA PHE A 152 -3.03 -1.71 18.56
C PHE A 152 -1.55 -2.12 18.62
N ILE A 153 -1.06 -2.61 19.76
CA ILE A 153 0.30 -3.15 19.88
C ILE A 153 0.52 -4.32 18.93
N ALA A 154 -0.41 -5.28 18.90
CA ALA A 154 -0.31 -6.44 18.01
C ALA A 154 -0.34 -6.02 16.53
N ALA A 155 -1.23 -5.09 16.16
CA ALA A 155 -1.33 -4.56 14.80
C ALA A 155 -0.10 -3.77 14.37
N SER A 156 0.60 -3.10 15.30
CA SER A 156 1.82 -2.33 15.00
C SER A 156 2.95 -3.18 14.44
N ARG A 157 3.08 -4.45 14.86
CA ARG A 157 4.14 -5.36 14.39
C ARG A 157 4.06 -5.60 12.88
N GLY A 158 2.85 -5.70 12.34
CA GLY A 158 2.64 -5.86 10.89
C GLY A 158 2.95 -4.59 10.10
N SER A 159 2.71 -3.41 10.70
CA SER A 159 2.96 -2.11 10.07
C SER A 159 4.44 -1.75 9.97
N LEU A 160 5.32 -2.44 10.69
CA LEU A 160 6.78 -2.25 10.64
C LEU A 160 7.44 -3.01 9.48
N SER A 161 6.69 -3.82 8.72
CA SER A 161 7.19 -4.35 7.46
C SER A 161 7.39 -3.15 6.52
N GLY A 162 8.64 -2.73 6.32
CA GLY A 162 9.06 -1.46 5.69
C GLY A 162 8.62 -1.30 4.25
N ARG A 163 7.30 -1.19 4.02
CA ARG A 163 6.67 -1.05 2.72
C ARG A 163 6.71 0.41 2.33
N GLY A 164 7.09 0.67 1.10
CA GLY A 164 7.28 2.01 0.60
C GLY A 164 7.51 2.03 -0.89
N PHE A 165 7.63 3.23 -1.43
CA PHE A 165 8.06 3.45 -2.80
C PHE A 165 9.07 4.57 -2.78
N LEU A 166 10.23 4.34 -3.38
CA LEU A 166 11.13 5.43 -3.74
C LEU A 166 10.84 5.81 -5.18
N LEU A 167 10.78 7.11 -5.45
CA LEU A 167 10.51 7.64 -6.78
C LEU A 167 11.63 8.62 -7.11
N ASP A 168 12.30 8.40 -8.24
CA ASP A 168 13.31 9.31 -8.76
C ASP A 168 13.11 9.46 -10.28
N SER A 169 13.78 10.43 -10.90
CA SER A 169 13.81 10.65 -12.35
C SER A 169 14.24 9.44 -13.18
N ARG A 170 14.95 8.47 -12.57
CA ARG A 170 15.41 7.23 -13.22
C ARG A 170 14.39 6.09 -13.17
N GLY A 171 13.60 5.99 -12.11
CA GLY A 171 12.69 4.85 -11.95
C GLY A 171 11.79 4.89 -10.72
N LEU A 172 10.97 3.86 -10.63
CA LEU A 172 10.18 3.50 -9.46
C LEU A 172 10.90 2.39 -8.70
N TYR A 173 11.00 2.54 -7.38
CA TYR A 173 11.61 1.52 -6.53
C TYR A 173 10.64 1.05 -5.46
N PRO A 174 9.84 -0.01 -5.71
CA PRO A 174 9.02 -0.62 -4.68
C PRO A 174 9.91 -1.19 -3.57
N ARG A 175 9.65 -0.76 -2.32
CA ARG A 175 10.31 -1.27 -1.12
C ARG A 175 9.36 -2.18 -0.36
N THR A 176 9.82 -3.38 0.00
CA THR A 176 9.06 -4.29 0.87
C THR A 176 10.01 -5.18 1.66
N ASN A 177 9.72 -5.38 2.94
CA ASN A 177 10.50 -6.26 3.82
C ASN A 177 12.02 -6.00 3.78
N GLY A 178 12.44 -4.74 3.60
CA GLY A 178 13.85 -4.36 3.51
C GLY A 178 14.48 -4.54 2.12
N GLU A 179 13.78 -5.16 1.18
CA GLU A 179 14.20 -5.28 -0.22
C GLU A 179 13.71 -4.07 -1.03
N VAL A 180 14.54 -3.60 -1.95
CA VAL A 180 14.26 -2.49 -2.86
C VAL A 180 14.48 -3.01 -4.28
N PHE A 181 13.46 -2.92 -5.12
CA PHE A 181 13.52 -3.38 -6.51
C PHE A 181 13.54 -2.21 -7.45
N ALA A 182 14.53 -2.09 -8.31
CA ALA A 182 14.65 -0.96 -9.23
C ALA A 182 13.88 -1.24 -10.53
N VAL A 183 12.86 -0.44 -10.82
CA VAL A 183 12.12 -0.50 -12.09
C VAL A 183 12.36 0.81 -12.84
N PRO A 184 13.20 0.80 -13.90
CA PRO A 184 13.45 1.99 -14.69
C PRO A 184 12.19 2.49 -15.40
N TRP A 185 12.05 3.80 -15.57
CA TRP A 185 10.86 4.36 -16.22
C TRP A 185 10.73 3.99 -17.70
N GLU A 186 11.84 3.70 -18.37
CA GLU A 186 11.86 3.19 -19.75
C GLU A 186 11.21 1.81 -19.89
N GLU A 187 11.15 1.02 -18.82
CA GLU A 187 10.49 -0.29 -18.81
C GLU A 187 8.99 -0.19 -18.51
N VAL A 188 8.49 1.01 -18.23
CA VAL A 188 7.12 1.26 -17.77
C VAL A 188 6.35 2.11 -18.77
N THR A 189 5.34 1.52 -19.40
CA THR A 189 4.43 2.28 -20.27
C THR A 189 3.56 3.21 -19.46
N ALA A 190 3.03 2.72 -18.34
CA ALA A 190 2.10 3.48 -17.53
C ALA A 190 2.13 3.11 -16.04
N VAL A 191 1.78 4.08 -15.22
CA VAL A 191 1.50 3.93 -13.79
C VAL A 191 0.22 4.68 -13.46
N GLY A 192 -0.65 4.04 -12.70
CA GLY A 192 -1.87 4.67 -12.22
C GLY A 192 -2.31 4.15 -10.86
N ILE A 193 -3.32 4.79 -10.31
CA ILE A 193 -3.93 4.35 -9.05
C ILE A 193 -5.31 3.78 -9.33
N GLY A 194 -5.44 2.48 -9.13
CA GLY A 194 -6.69 1.77 -9.26
C GLY A 194 -7.51 1.78 -7.97
N ALA A 195 -8.78 2.15 -8.05
CA ALA A 195 -9.71 2.13 -6.92
C ALA A 195 -10.88 1.15 -7.16
N LEU A 196 -11.21 0.33 -6.16
CA LEU A 196 -12.43 -0.49 -6.10
C LEU A 196 -13.48 0.20 -5.24
N ARG A 197 -14.76 -0.06 -5.52
CA ARG A 197 -15.84 0.37 -4.62
C ARG A 197 -15.79 -0.42 -3.30
N PRO A 198 -16.28 0.15 -2.18
CA PRO A 198 -16.41 -0.59 -0.93
C PRO A 198 -17.27 -1.85 -1.07
N VAL A 199 -18.26 -1.81 -1.96
CA VAL A 199 -19.12 -2.95 -2.31
C VAL A 199 -19.11 -3.10 -3.83
N GLU A 200 -18.80 -4.30 -4.30
CA GLU A 200 -18.80 -4.63 -5.73
C GLU A 200 -19.23 -6.09 -5.91
N ASN A 201 -20.05 -6.36 -6.94
CA ASN A 201 -20.66 -7.68 -7.18
C ASN A 201 -21.36 -8.27 -5.93
N ARG A 202 -22.05 -7.41 -5.15
CA ARG A 202 -22.71 -7.73 -3.87
C ARG A 202 -21.78 -8.26 -2.77
N ARG A 203 -20.46 -8.09 -2.91
CA ARG A 203 -19.46 -8.48 -1.92
C ARG A 203 -18.78 -7.25 -1.33
N LEU A 204 -18.56 -7.28 -0.01
CA LEU A 204 -17.77 -6.26 0.68
C LEU A 204 -16.30 -6.42 0.29
N VAL A 205 -15.70 -5.36 -0.25
CA VAL A 205 -14.29 -5.32 -0.62
C VAL A 205 -13.46 -4.97 0.61
N HIS A 206 -12.51 -5.84 0.93
CA HIS A 206 -11.57 -5.62 2.02
C HIS A 206 -10.88 -4.26 1.89
N PRO A 207 -10.80 -3.43 2.94
CA PRO A 207 -10.25 -2.07 2.87
C PRO A 207 -8.89 -1.98 2.17
N GLU A 208 -7.96 -2.88 2.47
CA GLU A 208 -6.61 -2.91 1.89
C GLU A 208 -6.59 -3.19 0.39
N ARG A 209 -7.63 -3.86 -0.12
CA ARG A 209 -7.75 -4.14 -1.56
C ARG A 209 -8.33 -2.97 -2.33
N ARG A 210 -8.94 -2.00 -1.65
CA ARG A 210 -9.70 -0.92 -2.30
C ARG A 210 -8.83 -0.03 -3.16
N ARG A 211 -7.58 0.24 -2.76
CA ARG A 211 -6.65 1.07 -3.53
C ARG A 211 -5.37 0.32 -3.83
N ALA A 212 -4.84 0.51 -5.03
CA ALA A 212 -3.53 -0.03 -5.41
C ALA A 212 -2.84 0.92 -6.38
N LEU A 213 -1.51 0.99 -6.28
CA LEU A 213 -0.66 1.46 -7.35
C LEU A 213 -0.52 0.31 -8.37
N GLU A 214 -0.81 0.57 -9.63
CA GLU A 214 -0.65 -0.40 -10.70
C GLU A 214 0.40 0.09 -11.68
N LEU A 215 1.37 -0.78 -11.98
CA LEU A 215 2.44 -0.56 -12.94
C LEU A 215 2.20 -1.44 -14.17
N PHE A 216 2.23 -0.82 -15.34
CA PHE A 216 2.04 -1.46 -16.64
C PHE A 216 3.37 -1.52 -17.38
N PRO A 217 3.93 -2.72 -17.60
CA PRO A 217 5.19 -2.88 -18.33
C PRO A 217 5.07 -2.41 -19.78
N ALA A 218 6.18 -1.91 -20.31
CA ALA A 218 6.32 -1.60 -21.73
C ALA A 218 6.66 -2.81 -22.60
N ASP A 219 7.27 -3.82 -22.00
CA ASP A 219 7.84 -4.96 -22.71
C ASP A 219 7.27 -6.27 -22.13
N PRO A 220 6.86 -7.24 -22.97
CA PRO A 220 6.48 -8.58 -22.53
C PRO A 220 7.58 -9.34 -21.77
N LEU A 221 8.86 -9.02 -21.96
CA LEU A 221 10.00 -9.64 -21.25
C LEU A 221 10.24 -9.07 -19.84
N PHE A 222 9.42 -8.12 -19.39
CA PHE A 222 9.51 -7.55 -18.05
C PHE A 222 9.53 -8.59 -16.91
N PRO A 223 8.71 -9.66 -16.93
CA PRO A 223 8.73 -10.68 -15.88
C PRO A 223 10.07 -11.42 -15.78
N GLU A 224 10.80 -11.57 -16.89
CA GLU A 224 12.11 -12.22 -16.91
C GLU A 224 13.21 -11.33 -16.29
N ARG A 225 13.09 -10.01 -16.45
CA ARG A 225 14.03 -9.04 -15.88
C ARG A 225 13.80 -8.74 -14.40
N HIS A 226 12.54 -8.86 -13.95
CA HIS A 226 12.10 -8.55 -12.58
C HIS A 226 11.32 -9.73 -11.95
N PRO A 227 11.91 -10.94 -11.85
CA PRO A 227 11.23 -12.11 -11.28
C PRO A 227 10.77 -11.90 -9.83
N GLU A 228 11.45 -11.02 -9.08
CA GLU A 228 11.06 -10.57 -7.74
C GLU A 228 9.64 -9.98 -7.66
N LEU A 229 9.17 -9.37 -8.75
CA LEU A 229 7.90 -8.66 -8.81
C LEU A 229 6.73 -9.59 -9.13
N GLU A 230 7.00 -10.84 -9.51
CA GLU A 230 5.99 -11.78 -9.99
C GLU A 230 4.87 -12.04 -8.98
N ARG A 231 5.18 -11.96 -7.68
CA ARG A 231 4.19 -12.07 -6.60
C ARG A 231 3.10 -11.00 -6.62
N TRP A 232 3.30 -9.90 -7.34
CA TRP A 232 2.29 -8.84 -7.53
C TRP A 232 1.73 -8.78 -8.95
N ARG A 233 2.14 -9.70 -9.84
CA ARG A 233 1.59 -9.77 -11.20
C ARG A 233 0.11 -10.10 -11.15
N VAL A 234 -0.64 -9.37 -11.96
CA VAL A 234 -2.08 -9.57 -12.16
C VAL A 234 -2.34 -9.49 -13.66
N GLU A 235 -3.09 -10.47 -14.15
CA GLU A 235 -3.57 -10.51 -15.53
C GLU A 235 -5.07 -10.27 -15.54
N GLU A 236 -5.48 -9.10 -16.02
CA GLU A 236 -6.87 -8.67 -16.08
C GLU A 236 -7.06 -7.82 -17.34
N PRO A 237 -8.27 -7.75 -17.92
CA PRO A 237 -8.53 -6.88 -19.07
C PRO A 237 -8.03 -5.45 -18.81
N PRO A 238 -7.35 -4.82 -19.79
CA PRO A 238 -6.72 -3.52 -19.58
C PRO A 238 -7.77 -2.48 -19.19
N PRO A 239 -7.49 -1.61 -18.20
CA PRO A 239 -8.49 -0.69 -17.69
C PRO A 239 -8.76 0.46 -18.67
N MET A 240 -7.86 0.70 -19.62
CA MET A 240 -7.92 1.72 -20.65
C MET A 240 -7.34 1.17 -21.96
N GLN A 241 -7.76 1.73 -23.09
CA GLN A 241 -7.21 1.35 -24.39
C GLN A 241 -5.71 1.68 -24.45
N GLY A 242 -4.92 0.80 -25.06
CA GLY A 242 -3.46 0.97 -25.21
C GLY A 242 -2.62 0.50 -24.02
N LEU A 243 -3.23 0.05 -22.92
CA LEU A 243 -2.50 -0.55 -21.80
C LEU A 243 -2.43 -2.08 -21.91
N SER A 244 -1.38 -2.64 -21.32
CA SER A 244 -1.24 -4.10 -21.19
C SER A 244 -2.28 -4.67 -20.23
N GLY A 245 -2.75 -5.90 -20.51
CA GLY A 245 -3.55 -6.68 -19.57
C GLY A 245 -2.73 -7.22 -18.39
N VAL A 246 -1.40 -7.34 -18.57
CA VAL A 246 -0.45 -7.72 -17.52
C VAL A 246 -0.03 -6.45 -16.78
N ARG A 247 -0.19 -6.46 -15.45
CA ARG A 247 0.20 -5.34 -14.59
C ARG A 247 0.69 -5.82 -13.23
N TYR A 248 1.46 -4.99 -12.54
CA TYR A 248 1.95 -5.26 -11.19
C TYR A 248 1.20 -4.39 -10.19
N ARG A 249 0.54 -5.03 -9.20
CA ARG A 249 -0.42 -4.39 -8.31
C ARG A 249 0.10 -4.31 -6.87
N PHE A 250 0.41 -3.10 -6.43
CA PHE A 250 0.85 -2.81 -5.06
C PHE A 250 -0.28 -2.20 -4.25
N HIS A 251 -0.84 -2.97 -3.31
CA HIS A 251 -1.93 -2.52 -2.45
C HIS A 251 -1.53 -1.38 -1.54
N LEU A 252 -2.39 -0.36 -1.46
CA LEU A 252 -2.19 0.84 -0.66
C LEU A 252 -3.17 0.86 0.53
N PRO A 253 -2.74 1.33 1.71
CA PRO A 253 -3.62 1.41 2.87
C PRO A 253 -4.78 2.39 2.64
N ALA A 254 -5.99 1.95 2.99
CA ALA A 254 -7.25 2.60 2.63
C ALA A 254 -7.38 4.05 3.15
N LEU A 255 -6.85 4.34 4.33
CA LEU A 255 -7.07 5.59 5.08
C LEU A 255 -5.89 6.55 5.00
N SER A 256 -5.04 6.44 3.97
CA SER A 256 -3.81 7.23 3.85
C SER A 256 -3.93 8.36 2.82
N ARG A 257 -3.14 9.42 3.00
CA ARG A 257 -2.89 10.46 1.97
C ARG A 257 -1.94 9.96 0.87
N LEU A 258 -1.47 8.72 0.99
CA LEU A 258 -0.44 8.11 0.16
C LEU A 258 -0.78 8.07 -1.33
N PRO A 259 -2.03 7.79 -1.77
CA PRO A 259 -2.40 7.88 -3.18
C PRO A 259 -2.07 9.26 -3.79
N LYS A 260 -2.35 10.35 -3.07
CA LYS A 260 -2.05 11.71 -3.56
C LYS A 260 -0.55 12.01 -3.56
N GLN A 261 0.21 11.45 -2.62
CA GLN A 261 1.66 11.61 -2.57
C GLN A 261 2.34 10.84 -3.71
N LEU A 262 1.92 9.60 -3.96
CA LEU A 262 2.37 8.80 -5.09
C LEU A 262 2.04 9.48 -6.42
N GLU A 263 0.79 9.94 -6.60
CA GLU A 263 0.40 10.69 -7.79
C GLU A 263 1.34 11.88 -8.05
N ARG A 264 1.56 12.73 -7.05
CA ARG A 264 2.48 13.88 -7.19
C ARG A 264 3.92 13.45 -7.44
N GLY A 265 4.37 12.37 -6.82
CA GLY A 265 5.72 11.84 -6.98
C GLY A 265 5.96 11.30 -8.39
N VAL A 266 5.02 10.50 -8.90
CA VAL A 266 5.08 9.96 -10.27
C VAL A 266 4.93 11.09 -11.30
N GLN A 267 3.99 12.02 -11.10
CA GLN A 267 3.84 13.18 -12.00
C GLN A 267 5.10 14.04 -12.06
N SER A 268 5.83 14.20 -10.95
CA SER A 268 7.10 14.94 -10.95
C SER A 268 8.26 14.16 -11.57
N ALA A 269 8.32 12.84 -11.35
CA ALA A 269 9.45 12.02 -11.78
C ALA A 269 9.33 11.53 -13.23
N ALA A 270 8.13 11.14 -13.64
CA ALA A 270 7.83 10.57 -14.96
C ALA A 270 6.42 10.98 -15.41
N PRO A 271 6.19 12.27 -15.76
CA PRO A 271 4.86 12.77 -16.13
C PRO A 271 4.23 12.00 -17.29
N ARG A 272 5.05 11.53 -18.24
CA ARG A 272 4.60 10.74 -19.41
C ARG A 272 4.03 9.36 -19.05
N ALA A 273 4.47 8.77 -17.94
CA ALA A 273 4.02 7.46 -17.51
C ALA A 273 2.74 7.53 -16.67
N TRP A 274 2.36 8.71 -16.17
CA TRP A 274 1.21 8.85 -15.30
C TRP A 274 -0.11 8.81 -16.09
N VAL A 275 -0.95 7.82 -15.82
CA VAL A 275 -2.27 7.68 -16.48
C VAL A 275 -3.44 8.11 -15.62
N GLY A 276 -3.19 8.60 -14.41
CA GLY A 276 -4.24 9.08 -13.51
C GLY A 276 -4.79 8.03 -12.54
N GLN A 277 -5.88 8.42 -11.90
CA GLN A 277 -6.66 7.54 -11.05
C GLN A 277 -7.81 6.96 -11.88
N TYR A 278 -8.02 5.66 -11.80
CA TYR A 278 -9.12 5.00 -12.49
C TYR A 278 -9.82 4.00 -11.59
N ARG A 279 -11.03 3.65 -12.02
CA ARG A 279 -11.85 2.70 -11.31
C ARG A 279 -11.61 1.30 -11.83
N ARG A 280 -11.23 0.40 -10.91
CA ARG A 280 -11.12 -1.03 -11.16
C ARG A 280 -12.48 -1.69 -11.05
N ARG A 281 -12.59 -2.87 -11.65
CA ARG A 281 -13.73 -3.77 -11.51
C ARG A 281 -13.20 -5.12 -11.08
N LEU A 282 -13.81 -5.72 -10.06
CA LEU A 282 -13.58 -7.13 -9.77
C LEU A 282 -14.02 -7.99 -10.95
N PRO A 283 -13.29 -9.08 -11.27
CA PRO A 283 -13.76 -10.05 -12.24
C PRO A 283 -15.15 -10.54 -11.82
N SER A 284 -16.04 -10.64 -12.81
CA SER A 284 -17.35 -11.23 -12.59
C SER A 284 -17.16 -12.65 -12.05
N PRO A 285 -17.92 -13.07 -11.03
CA PRO A 285 -17.93 -14.48 -10.66
C PRO A 285 -18.33 -15.27 -11.91
N GLN A 286 -17.48 -16.21 -12.33
CA GLN A 286 -17.86 -17.18 -13.35
C GLN A 286 -19.06 -17.93 -12.77
N GLY A 287 -20.22 -17.77 -13.43
CA GLY A 287 -21.46 -18.42 -13.04
C GLY A 287 -21.46 -19.89 -13.42
#